data_AF-A0A1C4I2J5-F1
#
_entry.id   AF-A0A1C4I2J5-F1
#
_cell.length_a   1.000
_cell.length_b   1.000
_cell.length_c   1.000
_cell.angle_alpha   90.00
_cell.angle_beta   90.00
_cell.angle_gamma   90.00
#
_symmetry.space_group_name_H-M   'P 1'
#
loop_
_entity.id
_entity.type
_entity.pdbx_description
1 polymer ?
#
loop_
_entity_poly.entity_id
_entity_poly.type
_entity_poly.pdbx_seq_one_letter_code
_entity_poly.pdbx_strand_id
1 'polypeptide(L)'
;MTAWADRSPIAAAMLNPALITAVLASAAQGHAKETGRGMPWTLSFVVAPMVLHQTTRQALPTSTRTHLAAWAGNNPLLRAGFPARAQALVEPVKEGTRFGLAHRALTLETDSRLLSAYRRPRGYRPPDQLDQMLRKAGLVGRWLAKAENPATVFAVLGVTP
;
A
#
# COMPACT_ATOMS: atom_id res chain seq x y z
N MET A 1 -21.82 6.42 5.19
CA MET A 1 -21.10 6.72 3.93
C MET A 1 -22.07 6.54 2.78
N THR A 2 -21.98 7.42 1.79
CA THR A 2 -22.63 7.28 0.48
C THR A 2 -22.24 5.95 -0.17
N ALA A 3 -23.19 5.26 -0.79
CA ALA A 3 -22.90 4.01 -1.49
C ALA A 3 -21.87 4.27 -2.60
N TRP A 4 -21.22 3.22 -3.12
CA TRP A 4 -20.32 3.36 -4.28
C TRP A 4 -20.98 4.13 -5.43
N ALA A 5 -22.27 3.89 -5.65
CA ALA A 5 -23.11 4.56 -6.64
C ALA A 5 -23.28 6.08 -6.39
N ASP A 6 -23.12 6.53 -5.14
CA ASP A 6 -23.37 7.91 -4.72
C ASP A 6 -22.08 8.72 -4.56
N ARG A 7 -20.91 8.15 -4.91
CA ARG A 7 -19.63 8.87 -4.89
C ARG A 7 -19.51 9.75 -6.11
N SER A 8 -18.79 10.87 -5.96
CA SER A 8 -18.33 11.65 -7.11
C SER A 8 -17.60 10.71 -8.09
N PRO A 9 -17.91 10.75 -9.40
CA PRO A 9 -17.29 9.89 -10.41
C PRO A 9 -15.76 9.96 -10.39
N ILE A 10 -15.18 11.12 -10.05
CA ILE A 10 -13.73 11.32 -9.96
C ILE A 10 -13.15 10.53 -8.78
N ALA A 11 -13.77 10.62 -7.60
CA ALA A 11 -13.30 9.89 -6.42
C ALA A 11 -13.46 8.37 -6.62
N ALA A 12 -14.56 7.93 -7.23
CA ALA A 12 -14.77 6.52 -7.59
C ALA A 12 -13.73 6.02 -8.60
N ALA A 13 -13.41 6.81 -9.64
CA ALA A 13 -12.39 6.43 -10.62
C ALA A 13 -10.98 6.38 -10.00
N MET A 14 -10.62 7.36 -9.16
CA MET A 14 -9.28 7.46 -8.57
C MET A 14 -9.01 6.48 -7.43
N LEU A 15 -10.04 6.05 -6.70
CA LEU A 15 -9.93 5.14 -5.55
C LEU A 15 -10.69 3.83 -5.76
N ASN A 16 -10.73 3.35 -7.00
CA ASN A 16 -11.35 2.08 -7.35
C ASN A 16 -10.76 0.91 -6.52
N PRO A 17 -11.61 0.05 -5.91
CA PRO A 17 -11.19 -1.13 -5.15
C PRO A 17 -10.20 -2.05 -5.89
N ALA A 18 -10.29 -2.17 -7.21
CA ALA A 18 -9.35 -2.94 -8.04
C ALA A 18 -7.95 -2.31 -8.07
N LEU A 19 -7.85 -0.97 -8.15
CA LEU A 19 -6.56 -0.27 -8.07
C LEU A 19 -5.93 -0.46 -6.69
N ILE A 20 -6.72 -0.27 -5.63
CA ILE A 20 -6.27 -0.49 -4.26
C ILE A 20 -5.78 -1.94 -4.09
N THR A 21 -6.56 -2.91 -4.56
CA THR A 21 -6.17 -4.33 -4.57
C THR A 21 -4.83 -4.55 -5.25
N ALA A 22 -4.63 -3.99 -6.46
CA ALA A 22 -3.39 -4.16 -7.19
C ALA A 22 -2.18 -3.56 -6.47
N VAL A 23 -2.35 -2.41 -5.81
CA VAL A 23 -1.33 -1.79 -4.96
C VAL A 23 -1.00 -2.69 -3.75
N LEU A 24 -2.01 -3.17 -3.03
CA LEU A 24 -1.82 -4.05 -1.88
C LEU A 24 -1.19 -5.39 -2.27
N ALA A 25 -1.62 -5.98 -3.38
CA ALA A 25 -1.06 -7.23 -3.92
C ALA A 25 0.41 -7.05 -4.32
N SER A 26 0.76 -5.94 -4.97
CA SER A 26 2.14 -5.63 -5.33
C SER A 26 3.02 -5.45 -4.08
N ALA A 27 2.52 -4.76 -3.05
CA ALA A 27 3.22 -4.61 -1.79
C ALA A 27 3.36 -5.94 -1.04
N ALA A 28 2.30 -6.76 -0.99
CA ALA A 28 2.34 -8.08 -0.39
C ALA A 28 3.36 -9.00 -1.06
N GLN A 29 3.43 -8.97 -2.40
CA GLN A 29 4.45 -9.69 -3.16
C GLN A 29 5.86 -9.20 -2.85
N GLY A 30 6.05 -7.88 -2.73
CA GLY A 30 7.32 -7.30 -2.30
C GLY A 30 7.73 -7.76 -0.90
N HIS A 31 6.82 -7.66 0.07
CA HIS A 31 7.06 -8.07 1.44
C HIS A 31 7.40 -9.57 1.55
N ALA A 32 6.65 -10.42 0.85
CA ALA A 32 6.90 -11.87 0.80
C ALA A 32 8.24 -12.20 0.15
N LYS A 33 8.68 -11.44 -0.86
CA LYS A 33 10.01 -11.61 -1.46
C LYS A 33 11.15 -11.31 -0.47
N GLU A 34 10.95 -10.39 0.45
CA GLU A 34 11.97 -10.02 1.46
C GLU A 34 11.97 -10.96 2.67
N THR A 35 10.80 -11.46 3.10
CA THR A 35 10.63 -12.18 4.38
C THR A 35 10.23 -13.65 4.25
N GLY A 36 9.85 -14.09 3.05
CA GLY A 36 9.25 -15.41 2.82
C GLY A 36 7.83 -15.59 3.37
N ARG A 37 7.20 -14.53 3.90
CA ARG A 37 5.86 -14.59 4.53
C ARG A 37 4.95 -13.46 4.03
N GLY A 38 3.63 -13.64 4.13
CA GLY A 38 2.65 -12.62 3.74
C GLY A 38 2.82 -11.28 4.49
N MET A 39 2.34 -10.18 3.91
CA MET A 39 2.43 -8.87 4.52
C MET A 39 1.39 -8.73 5.63
N PRO A 40 1.74 -8.31 6.86
CA PRO A 40 0.75 -7.98 7.88
C PRO A 40 -0.33 -7.04 7.32
N TRP A 41 -1.60 -7.41 7.44
CA TRP A 41 -2.70 -6.64 6.86
C TRP A 41 -2.67 -5.17 7.30
N THR A 42 -2.29 -4.91 8.55
CA THR A 42 -2.15 -3.55 9.11
C THR A 42 -1.26 -2.65 8.24
N LEU A 43 -0.18 -3.16 7.64
CA LEU A 43 0.70 -2.36 6.78
C LEU A 43 -0.01 -1.84 5.51
N SER A 44 -1.16 -2.41 5.12
CA SER A 44 -1.98 -1.91 4.01
C SER A 44 -2.39 -0.44 4.20
N PHE A 45 -2.66 -0.04 5.45
CA PHE A 45 -3.04 1.32 5.82
C PHE A 45 -1.87 2.32 5.74
N VAL A 46 -0.64 1.82 5.58
CA VAL A 46 0.57 2.63 5.34
C VAL A 46 0.97 2.59 3.86
N VAL A 47 0.91 1.42 3.24
CA VAL A 47 1.27 1.23 1.83
C VAL A 47 0.43 2.12 0.92
N ALA A 48 -0.89 2.12 1.10
CA ALA A 48 -1.79 2.89 0.25
C ALA A 48 -1.48 4.40 0.26
N PRO A 49 -1.42 5.12 1.40
CA PRO A 49 -1.06 6.54 1.42
C PRO A 49 0.35 6.83 0.92
N MET A 50 1.33 5.91 1.09
CA MET A 50 2.67 6.09 0.53
C MET A 50 2.70 6.06 -0.99
N VAL A 51 1.88 5.19 -1.59
CA VAL A 51 1.90 4.94 -3.03
C VAL A 51 0.91 5.84 -3.77
N LEU A 52 -0.30 6.06 -3.25
CA LEU A 52 -1.35 6.78 -3.97
C LEU A 52 -1.09 8.29 -4.01
N HIS A 53 -0.56 8.86 -2.92
CA HIS A 53 -0.20 10.27 -2.88
C HIS A 53 1.08 10.53 -3.69
N GLN A 54 0.94 11.29 -4.78
CA GLN A 54 2.01 11.49 -5.77
C GLN A 54 3.30 12.03 -5.16
N THR A 55 3.23 13.10 -4.36
CA THR A 55 4.41 13.73 -3.75
C THR A 55 5.13 12.76 -2.81
N THR A 56 4.39 11.97 -2.04
CA THR A 56 4.98 10.93 -1.19
C THR A 56 5.63 9.83 -2.04
N ARG A 57 4.96 9.36 -3.09
CA ARG A 57 5.47 8.33 -4.00
C ARG A 57 6.77 8.73 -4.69
N GLN A 58 6.89 10.00 -5.09
CA GLN A 58 8.08 10.55 -5.72
C GLN A 58 9.26 10.69 -4.73
N ALA A 59 8.97 11.02 -3.47
CA ALA A 59 9.97 11.11 -2.41
C ALA A 59 10.43 9.76 -1.84
N LEU A 60 9.75 8.65 -2.18
CA LEU A 60 10.16 7.31 -1.74
C LEU A 60 11.60 7.00 -2.18
N PRO A 61 12.39 6.28 -1.36
CA PRO A 61 13.74 5.90 -1.73
C PRO A 61 13.77 5.09 -3.03
N THR A 62 14.94 4.99 -3.65
CA THR A 62 15.15 4.17 -4.86
C THR A 62 15.38 2.70 -4.55
N SER A 63 15.78 2.39 -3.31
CA SER A 63 16.06 1.03 -2.83
C SER A 63 15.62 0.87 -1.36
N THR A 64 15.73 -0.35 -0.83
CA THR A 64 15.41 -0.67 0.57
C THR A 64 16.57 -0.40 1.54
N ARG A 65 17.60 0.34 1.13
CA ARG A 65 18.80 0.63 1.95
C ARG A 65 18.56 1.74 2.98
N THR A 66 17.79 2.76 2.62
CA THR A 66 17.46 3.86 3.53
C THR A 66 16.45 3.38 4.55
N HIS A 67 16.70 3.55 5.85
CA HIS A 67 15.73 3.17 6.88
C HIS A 67 14.50 4.10 6.90
N LEU A 68 13.35 3.58 7.31
CA LEU A 68 12.10 4.37 7.39
C LEU A 68 12.22 5.61 8.27
N ALA A 69 12.87 5.48 9.43
CA ALA A 69 13.10 6.60 10.35
C ALA A 69 13.97 7.70 9.72
N ALA A 70 15.04 7.32 9.01
CA ALA A 70 15.89 8.27 8.30
C ALA A 70 15.12 8.97 7.16
N TRP A 71 14.31 8.22 6.40
CA TRP A 71 13.45 8.81 5.37
C TRP A 71 12.44 9.80 5.98
N ALA A 72 11.81 9.44 7.09
CA ALA A 72 10.84 10.30 7.77
C ALA A 72 11.51 11.57 8.32
N GLY A 73 12.74 11.47 8.84
CA GLY A 73 13.55 12.62 9.27
C GLY A 73 13.92 13.55 8.13
N ASN A 74 14.25 13.00 6.95
CA ASN A 74 14.59 13.78 5.75
C ASN A 74 13.35 14.36 5.04
N ASN A 75 12.14 13.93 5.39
CA ASN A 75 10.89 14.35 4.76
C ASN A 75 9.86 14.80 5.80
N PRO A 76 10.17 15.81 6.64
CA PRO A 76 9.36 16.15 7.81
C PRO A 76 7.95 16.63 7.44
N LEU A 77 7.78 17.39 6.36
CA LEU A 77 6.45 17.83 5.90
C LEU A 77 5.59 16.66 5.41
N LEU A 78 6.20 15.72 4.69
CA LEU A 78 5.49 14.52 4.24
C LEU A 78 5.11 13.64 5.43
N ARG A 79 5.99 13.49 6.42
CA ARG A 79 5.72 12.80 7.67
C ARG A 79 4.57 13.47 8.44
N ALA A 80 4.61 14.78 8.63
CA ALA A 80 3.59 15.52 9.40
C ALA A 80 2.18 15.36 8.82
N GLY A 81 2.03 15.39 7.48
CA GLY A 81 0.73 15.19 6.83
C GLY A 81 0.34 13.72 6.63
N PHE A 82 1.20 12.76 6.99
CA PHE A 82 0.95 11.34 6.71
C PHE A 82 -0.26 10.77 7.46
N PRO A 83 -0.47 11.05 8.76
CA PRO A 83 -1.59 10.49 9.52
C PRO A 83 -2.96 10.83 8.93
N ALA A 84 -3.18 12.10 8.56
CA ALA A 84 -4.42 12.53 7.93
C ALA A 84 -4.69 11.80 6.59
N ARG A 85 -3.65 11.57 5.79
CA ARG A 85 -3.76 10.82 4.53
C ARG A 85 -4.05 9.33 4.77
N ALA A 86 -3.41 8.73 5.78
CA ALA A 86 -3.68 7.35 6.16
C ALA A 86 -5.14 7.17 6.61
N GLN A 87 -5.63 8.08 7.46
CA GLN A 87 -7.01 8.10 7.93
C GLN A 87 -8.01 8.23 6.78
N ALA A 88 -7.76 9.13 5.83
CA ALA A 88 -8.62 9.33 4.66
C ALA A 88 -8.72 8.09 3.74
N LEU A 89 -7.73 7.19 3.80
CA LEU A 89 -7.68 5.98 2.97
C LEU A 89 -8.12 4.70 3.69
N VAL A 90 -8.55 4.77 4.96
CA VAL A 90 -8.97 3.58 5.72
C VAL A 90 -10.08 2.80 5.00
N GLU A 91 -11.15 3.47 4.60
CA GLU A 91 -12.27 2.79 3.94
C GLU A 91 -11.95 2.32 2.51
N PRO A 92 -11.29 3.12 1.65
CA PRO A 92 -10.78 2.63 0.37
C PRO A 92 -9.88 1.40 0.51
N VAL A 93 -9.01 1.35 1.52
CA VAL A 93 -8.15 0.19 1.82
C VAL A 93 -8.99 -1.03 2.18
N LYS A 94 -9.96 -0.88 3.09
CA LYS A 94 -10.87 -1.98 3.47
C LYS A 94 -11.68 -2.49 2.28
N GLU A 95 -12.23 -1.60 1.46
CA GLU A 95 -12.96 -1.95 0.23
C GLU A 95 -12.07 -2.69 -0.76
N GLY A 96 -10.85 -2.19 -1.00
CA GLY A 96 -9.86 -2.87 -1.84
C GLY A 96 -9.47 -4.24 -1.30
N THR A 97 -9.24 -4.37 0.02
CA THR A 97 -8.96 -5.68 0.63
C THR A 97 -10.12 -6.66 0.41
N ARG A 98 -11.37 -6.25 0.68
CA ARG A 98 -12.56 -7.10 0.46
C ARG A 98 -12.70 -7.49 -1.01
N PHE A 99 -12.54 -6.54 -1.93
CA PHE A 99 -12.58 -6.79 -3.36
C PHE A 99 -11.51 -7.82 -3.77
N GLY A 100 -10.27 -7.63 -3.32
CA GLY A 100 -9.16 -8.52 -3.63
C GLY A 100 -9.35 -9.94 -3.09
N LEU A 101 -9.91 -10.08 -1.89
CA LEU A 101 -10.25 -11.39 -1.31
C LEU A 101 -11.38 -12.06 -2.10
N ALA A 102 -12.46 -11.32 -2.42
CA ALA A 102 -13.60 -11.84 -3.17
C ALA A 102 -13.20 -12.33 -4.57
N HIS A 103 -12.26 -11.65 -5.22
CA HIS A 103 -11.77 -11.99 -6.57
C HIS A 103 -10.49 -12.83 -6.56
N ARG A 104 -10.06 -13.33 -5.39
CA ARG A 104 -8.84 -14.16 -5.22
C ARG A 104 -7.55 -13.50 -5.77
N ALA A 105 -7.51 -12.18 -5.82
CA ALA A 105 -6.29 -11.43 -6.11
C ALA A 105 -5.40 -11.32 -4.85
N LEU A 106 -6.04 -11.36 -3.67
CA LEU A 106 -5.42 -11.47 -2.37
C LEU A 106 -5.93 -12.72 -1.66
N THR A 107 -5.10 -13.30 -0.80
CA THR A 107 -5.51 -14.31 0.19
C THR A 107 -5.07 -13.84 1.58
N LEU A 108 -5.78 -14.31 2.61
CA LEU A 108 -5.47 -14.01 4.01
C LEU A 108 -5.04 -15.30 4.70
N GLU A 109 -3.86 -15.30 5.30
CA GLU A 109 -3.37 -16.39 6.16
C GLU A 109 -3.93 -16.24 7.58
N THR A 110 -3.83 -17.31 8.38
CA THR A 110 -4.35 -17.39 9.77
C THR A 110 -3.86 -16.26 10.67
N ASP A 111 -2.64 -15.75 10.44
CA ASP A 111 -2.03 -14.65 11.22
C ASP A 111 -2.38 -13.24 10.68
N SER A 112 -3.51 -13.09 9.98
CA SER A 112 -3.93 -11.82 9.37
C SER A 112 -2.89 -11.24 8.41
N ARG A 113 -2.20 -12.11 7.67
CA ARG A 113 -1.20 -11.75 6.66
C ARG A 113 -1.79 -11.85 5.27
N LEU A 114 -1.60 -10.81 4.48
CA LEU A 114 -2.00 -10.75 3.08
C LEU A 114 -0.93 -11.38 2.20
N LEU A 115 -1.35 -12.31 1.36
CA LEU A 115 -0.57 -12.83 0.26
C LEU A 115 -1.15 -12.35 -1.07
N SER A 116 -0.26 -12.09 -2.01
CA SER A 116 -0.65 -11.83 -3.40
C SER A 116 -0.87 -13.15 -4.11
N ALA A 117 -2.10 -13.38 -4.56
CA ALA A 117 -2.41 -14.42 -5.53
C ALA A 117 -2.43 -13.86 -6.97
N TYR A 118 -2.34 -12.54 -7.12
CA TYR A 118 -2.29 -11.87 -8.41
C TYR A 118 -1.02 -12.21 -9.19
N ARG A 119 -1.20 -12.72 -10.41
CA ARG A 119 -0.14 -12.85 -11.42
C ARG A 119 -0.48 -11.94 -12.59
N ARG A 120 0.48 -11.09 -12.97
CA ARG A 120 0.35 -10.25 -14.16
C ARG A 120 0.20 -11.17 -15.39
N PRO A 121 -0.83 -10.97 -16.24
CA PRO A 121 -0.97 -11.73 -17.47
C PRO A 121 0.26 -11.56 -18.36
N ARG A 122 0.68 -12.65 -19.02
CA ARG A 122 1.83 -12.62 -19.93
C ARG A 122 1.54 -11.66 -21.10
N GLY A 123 2.47 -10.77 -21.41
CA GLY A 123 2.33 -9.78 -22.49
C GLY A 123 1.51 -8.53 -22.14
N TYR A 124 0.84 -8.48 -20.99
CA TYR A 124 0.13 -7.27 -20.56
C TYR A 124 1.10 -6.20 -20.08
N ARG A 125 1.07 -5.04 -20.74
CA ARG A 125 1.78 -3.83 -20.32
C ARG A 125 0.77 -2.83 -19.76
N PRO A 126 0.74 -2.61 -18.43
CA PRO A 126 -0.12 -1.56 -17.88
C PRO A 126 0.36 -0.18 -18.34
N PRO A 127 -0.52 0.83 -18.30
CA PRO A 127 -0.12 2.23 -18.50
C PRO A 127 1.03 2.62 -17.56
N ASP A 128 1.92 3.50 -18.02
CA ASP A 128 3.16 3.85 -17.30
C ASP A 128 2.92 4.32 -15.86
N GLN A 129 1.87 5.11 -15.64
CA GLN A 129 1.50 5.58 -14.31
C GLN A 129 1.12 4.42 -13.38
N LEU A 130 0.33 3.47 -13.89
CA LEU A 130 -0.05 2.28 -13.13
C LEU A 130 1.18 1.41 -12.87
N ASP A 131 2.05 1.20 -13.88
CA ASP A 131 3.27 0.42 -13.68
C ASP A 131 4.19 1.05 -12.62
N GLN A 132 4.36 2.37 -12.63
CA GLN A 132 5.11 3.09 -11.62
C GLN A 132 4.52 2.90 -10.23
N MET A 133 3.20 3.01 -10.07
CA MET A 133 2.51 2.81 -8.80
C MET A 133 2.72 1.38 -8.28
N LEU A 134 2.57 0.36 -9.12
CA LEU A 134 2.76 -1.03 -8.72
C LEU A 134 4.22 -1.35 -8.37
N ARG A 135 5.19 -0.80 -9.12
CA ARG A 135 6.62 -0.94 -8.78
C ARG A 135 6.96 -0.29 -7.45
N LYS A 136 6.45 0.93 -7.20
CA LYS A 136 6.65 1.62 -5.91
C LYS A 136 5.95 0.88 -4.78
N ALA A 137 4.78 0.30 -4.99
CA ALA A 137 4.11 -0.54 -4.00
C ALA A 137 4.95 -1.78 -3.64
N GLY A 138 5.49 -2.49 -4.62
CA GLY A 138 6.39 -3.63 -4.36
C GLY A 138 7.69 -3.22 -3.67
N LEU A 139 8.23 -2.03 -3.98
CA LEU A 139 9.35 -1.47 -3.24
C LEU A 139 8.99 -1.18 -1.78
N VAL A 140 7.87 -0.49 -1.53
CA VAL A 140 7.40 -0.19 -0.18
C VAL A 140 7.15 -1.46 0.61
N GLY A 141 6.56 -2.49 0.01
CA GLY A 141 6.38 -3.80 0.65
C GLY A 141 7.69 -4.42 1.13
N ARG A 142 8.72 -4.47 0.28
CA ARG A 142 10.08 -4.91 0.68
C ARG A 142 10.70 -3.99 1.71
N TRP A 143 10.41 -2.70 1.63
CA TRP A 143 11.01 -1.71 2.51
C TRP A 143 10.46 -1.79 3.93
N LEU A 144 9.14 -1.92 4.07
CA LEU A 144 8.46 -2.09 5.36
C LEU A 144 8.74 -3.45 5.99
N ALA A 145 9.02 -4.48 5.18
CA ALA A 145 9.48 -5.78 5.65
C ALA A 145 10.79 -5.73 6.45
N LYS A 146 11.59 -4.66 6.28
CA LYS A 146 12.83 -4.45 7.06
C LYS A 146 12.59 -3.80 8.43
N ALA A 147 11.37 -3.35 8.71
CA ALA A 147 11.03 -2.89 10.05
C ALA A 147 10.85 -4.11 10.98
N GLU A 148 11.30 -3.99 12.23
CA GLU A 148 11.21 -5.07 13.22
C GLU A 148 9.77 -5.53 13.44
N ASN A 149 8.83 -4.58 13.51
CA ASN A 149 7.41 -4.86 13.62
C ASN A 149 6.56 -3.75 12.96
N PRO A 150 5.28 -4.03 12.65
CA PRO A 150 4.37 -3.01 12.11
C PRO A 150 4.19 -1.80 13.03
N ALA A 151 4.11 -1.97 14.35
CA ALA A 151 3.88 -0.86 15.29
C ALA A 151 4.97 0.22 15.18
N THR A 152 6.23 -0.17 14.96
CA THR A 152 7.34 0.75 14.70
C THR A 152 7.12 1.57 13.43
N VAL A 153 6.57 0.95 12.36
CA VAL A 153 6.23 1.65 11.12
C VAL A 153 5.18 2.74 11.39
N PHE A 154 4.11 2.38 12.13
CA PHE A 154 3.05 3.31 12.51
C PHE A 154 3.60 4.47 13.36
N ALA A 155 4.40 4.16 14.39
CA ALA A 155 4.99 5.17 15.27
C ALA A 155 5.91 6.16 14.53
N VAL A 156 6.78 5.66 13.65
CA VAL A 156 7.68 6.52 12.85
C VAL A 156 6.89 7.48 11.97
N LEU A 157 5.80 7.00 11.37
CA LEU A 157 4.93 7.79 10.50
C LEU A 157 3.89 8.63 11.26
N GLY A 158 3.84 8.53 12.59
CA GLY A 158 2.89 9.25 13.43
C GLY A 158 1.44 8.79 13.26
N VAL A 159 1.21 7.60 12.72
CA VAL A 159 -0.12 7.04 12.51
C VAL A 159 -0.54 6.30 13.78
N THR A 160 -1.63 6.74 14.41
CA THR A 160 -2.20 6.06 15.56
C THR A 160 -3.22 4.99 15.10
N PRO A 161 -3.24 3.80 15.74
CA PRO A 161 -4.26 2.78 15.50
C PRO A 161 -5.69 3.26 15.75
#